data_AF-A0A8H4W830-F1
#
_entry.id   AF-A0A8H4W830-F1
#
_cell.length_a   1.000
_cell.length_b   1.000
_cell.length_c   1.000
_cell.angle_alpha   90.00
_cell.angle_beta   90.00
_cell.angle_gamma   90.00
#
_symmetry.space_group_name_H-M   'P 1'
#
loop_
_entity.id
_entity.type
_entity.pdbx_description
1 polymer ?
#
loop_
_entity_poly.entity_id
_entity_poly.type
_entity_poly.pdbx_seq_one_letter_code
_entity_poly.pdbx_strand_id
1 'polypeptide(L)'
;MASILSQISAYLPQHEGLLPQWLLFVSIVSVANSIQSYITLDYTAQVYLGPATSPSSKLSKPIKPASLLAPNSPATPLSSRTFGTWTLIQSLVRLYAAYNIGNEAFYQLAFLTYAVAWAHFFSEWKEMGEGKGGDED
;
A
#
# COMPACT_ATOMS: atom_id res chain seq x y z
N MET A 1 19.83 20.43 -28.18
CA MET A 1 18.76 20.28 -27.17
C MET A 1 18.78 18.83 -26.71
N ALA A 2 19.16 18.56 -25.46
CA ALA A 2 19.12 17.21 -24.92
C ALA A 2 17.65 16.74 -24.91
N SER A 3 17.37 15.59 -25.53
CA SER A 3 16.02 15.02 -25.52
C SER A 3 15.64 14.68 -24.08
N ILE A 4 14.37 14.89 -23.69
CA ILE A 4 13.83 14.47 -22.37
C ILE A 4 14.22 13.03 -22.04
N LEU A 5 14.27 12.16 -23.05
CA LEU A 5 14.70 10.77 -22.91
C LEU A 5 16.15 10.66 -22.39
N SER A 6 17.07 11.51 -22.85
CA SER A 6 18.46 11.51 -22.38
C SER A 6 18.62 11.96 -20.93
N GLN A 7 17.77 12.88 -20.45
CA GLN A 7 17.77 13.29 -19.05
C GLN A 7 17.20 12.19 -18.15
N ILE A 8 16.15 11.50 -18.61
CA ILE A 8 15.53 10.39 -17.86
C ILE A 8 16.49 9.19 -17.81
N SER A 9 17.14 8.83 -18.91
CA SER A 9 18.09 7.71 -18.97
C SER A 9 19.27 7.86 -18.00
N ALA A 10 19.68 9.09 -17.68
CA ALA A 10 20.75 9.34 -16.70
C ALA A 10 20.37 8.92 -15.26
N TYR A 11 19.07 8.94 -14.93
CA TYR A 11 18.56 8.54 -13.61
C TYR A 11 18.07 7.09 -13.55
N LEU A 12 17.98 6.39 -14.69
CA LEU A 12 17.63 4.98 -14.71
C LEU A 12 18.79 4.13 -14.18
N PRO A 13 18.49 2.95 -13.59
CA PRO A 13 19.52 1.99 -13.21
C PRO A 13 20.27 1.57 -14.47
N GLN A 14 21.59 1.73 -14.49
CA GLN A 14 22.44 1.39 -15.64
C GLN A 14 22.77 -0.11 -15.72
N HIS A 15 22.23 -0.92 -14.81
CA HIS A 15 22.47 -2.36 -14.80
C HIS A 15 21.69 -3.04 -15.93
N GLU A 16 22.32 -4.00 -16.59
CA GLU A 16 21.67 -4.77 -17.65
C GLU A 16 20.53 -5.63 -17.07
N GLY A 17 19.37 -5.61 -17.73
CA GLY A 17 18.19 -6.41 -17.40
C GLY A 17 16.90 -5.62 -17.18
N LEU A 18 15.75 -6.30 -17.33
CA LEU A 18 14.42 -5.71 -17.10
C LEU A 18 14.04 -5.61 -15.61
N LEU A 19 14.70 -6.39 -14.76
CA LEU A 19 14.38 -6.50 -13.34
C LEU A 19 14.61 -5.19 -12.55
N PRO A 20 15.75 -4.47 -12.71
CA PRO A 20 15.96 -3.18 -12.05
C PRO A 20 14.94 -2.12 -12.48
N GLN A 21 14.58 -2.10 -13.77
CA GLN A 21 13.58 -1.18 -14.31
C GLN A 21 12.19 -1.46 -13.73
N TRP A 22 11.82 -2.74 -13.61
CA TRP A 22 10.58 -3.16 -12.98
C TRP A 22 10.52 -2.79 -11.50
N LEU A 23 11.60 -3.03 -10.75
CA LEU A 23 11.68 -2.64 -9.32
C LEU A 23 11.55 -1.13 -9.14
N LEU A 24 12.17 -0.34 -10.02
CA LEU A 24 12.02 1.11 -10.00
C LEU A 24 10.57 1.53 -10.27
N PHE A 25 9.92 0.98 -11.30
CA PHE A 25 8.52 1.25 -11.58
C PHE A 25 7.61 0.93 -10.38
N VAL A 26 7.73 -0.28 -9.83
CA VAL A 26 6.93 -0.72 -8.67
C VAL A 26 7.20 0.16 -7.45
N SER A 27 8.45 0.61 -7.24
CA SER A 27 8.77 1.51 -6.12
C SER A 27 8.06 2.87 -6.26
N ILE A 28 8.03 3.47 -7.45
CA ILE A 28 7.36 4.77 -7.70
C ILE A 28 5.85 4.63 -7.46
N VAL A 29 5.23 3.59 -8.02
CA VAL A 29 3.80 3.31 -7.82
C VAL A 29 3.49 3.10 -6.34
N SER A 30 4.35 2.38 -5.62
CA SER A 30 4.20 2.12 -4.19
C SER A 30 4.34 3.39 -3.34
N VAL A 31 5.24 4.33 -3.70
CA VAL A 31 5.34 5.64 -3.04
C VAL A 31 4.06 6.44 -3.24
N ALA A 32 3.52 6.46 -4.47
CA ALA A 32 2.25 7.13 -4.75
C ALA A 32 1.09 6.53 -3.93
N ASN A 33 1.02 5.20 -3.82
CA ASN A 33 0.05 4.49 -2.99
C ASN A 33 0.21 4.83 -1.49
N SER A 34 1.45 4.92 -1.01
CA SER A 34 1.72 5.38 0.35
C SER A 34 1.18 6.79 0.57
N ILE A 35 1.45 7.74 -0.34
CA ILE A 35 0.94 9.11 -0.22
C ILE A 35 -0.59 9.12 -0.21
N GLN A 36 -1.22 8.34 -1.10
CA GLN A 36 -2.67 8.18 -1.15
C GLN A 36 -3.23 7.67 0.20
N SER A 37 -2.57 6.73 0.87
CA SER A 37 -3.01 6.21 2.17
C SER A 37 -3.02 7.24 3.31
N TYR A 38 -2.24 8.33 3.19
CA TYR A 38 -2.26 9.44 4.14
C TYR A 38 -3.33 10.50 3.83
N ILE A 39 -3.76 10.60 2.56
CA ILE A 39 -4.69 11.64 2.10
C ILE A 39 -6.14 11.12 2.04
N THR A 40 -6.36 9.87 1.62
CA THR A 40 -7.68 9.34 1.23
C THR A 40 -8.46 8.67 2.38
N LEU A 41 -8.05 8.93 3.62
CA LEU A 41 -8.60 8.26 4.80
C LEU A 41 -10.12 8.48 4.96
N ASP A 42 -10.59 9.68 4.62
CA ASP A 42 -12.01 10.04 4.72
C ASP A 42 -12.90 9.29 3.72
N TYR A 43 -12.36 8.89 2.56
CA TYR A 43 -13.12 8.17 1.54
C TYR A 43 -13.28 6.69 1.91
N THR A 44 -12.21 6.05 2.39
CA THR A 44 -12.26 4.65 2.84
C THR A 44 -13.20 4.48 4.02
N ALA A 45 -13.20 5.44 4.96
CA ALA A 45 -14.16 5.43 6.07
C ALA A 45 -15.62 5.47 5.58
N GLN A 46 -15.94 6.27 4.55
CA GLN A 46 -17.31 6.40 4.03
C GLN A 46 -17.84 5.12 3.36
N VAL A 47 -16.99 4.34 2.68
CA VAL A 47 -17.41 3.10 2.01
C VAL A 47 -17.73 1.99 3.02
N TYR A 48 -16.97 1.91 4.11
CA TYR A 48 -17.17 0.90 5.15
C TYR A 48 -18.26 1.26 6.17
N LEU A 49 -18.73 2.51 6.21
CA LEU A 49 -19.78 2.95 7.14
C LEU A 49 -21.20 2.51 6.74
N GLY A 50 -21.42 1.98 5.54
CA GLY A 50 -22.76 1.60 5.05
C GLY A 50 -23.72 2.80 4.91
N PRO A 51 -24.91 2.63 4.30
CA PRO A 51 -25.92 3.68 4.25
C PRO A 51 -26.29 4.11 5.68
N ALA A 52 -26.38 5.41 5.93
CA ALA A 52 -26.70 5.97 7.24
C ALA A 52 -28.17 5.67 7.65
N THR A 53 -28.51 4.42 7.92
CA THR A 53 -29.75 4.02 8.60
C THR A 53 -29.44 3.81 10.08
N SER A 54 -29.02 4.88 10.75
CA SER A 54 -29.05 4.94 12.21
C SER A 54 -29.91 6.14 12.60
N PRO A 55 -31.08 5.95 13.23
CA PRO A 55 -32.11 6.99 13.36
C PRO A 55 -31.79 8.06 14.43
N SER A 56 -30.50 8.28 14.73
CA SER A 56 -30.08 9.14 15.83
C SER A 56 -28.93 10.07 15.42
N SER A 57 -29.13 10.89 14.39
CA SER A 57 -28.36 12.13 14.24
C SER A 57 -29.17 13.19 13.49
N LYS A 58 -30.19 13.73 14.16
CA LYS A 58 -30.66 15.09 13.83
C LYS A 58 -29.57 16.08 14.23
N LEU A 59 -28.53 16.21 13.42
CA LEU A 59 -27.66 17.38 13.46
C LEU A 59 -27.04 17.64 12.09
N SER A 60 -27.76 18.42 11.31
CA SER A 60 -27.25 19.19 10.18
C SER A 60 -26.14 20.13 10.66
N LYS A 61 -24.87 19.80 10.40
CA LYS A 61 -23.79 20.78 10.21
C LYS A 61 -22.57 20.14 9.53
N PRO A 62 -21.88 20.87 8.62
CA PRO A 62 -20.91 20.29 7.70
C PRO A 62 -19.48 20.31 8.29
N ILE A 63 -18.64 19.41 7.78
CA ILE A 63 -17.16 19.39 7.86
C ILE A 63 -16.58 19.18 9.28
N LYS A 64 -16.50 17.91 9.70
CA LYS A 64 -15.43 17.45 10.60
C LYS A 64 -14.71 16.30 9.90
N PRO A 65 -13.36 16.21 9.98
CA PRO A 65 -12.62 15.12 9.34
C PRO A 65 -13.16 13.78 9.84
N ALA A 66 -13.32 12.80 8.95
CA ALA A 66 -13.96 11.51 9.26
C ALA A 66 -13.25 10.75 10.39
N SER A 67 -12.01 11.15 10.72
CA SER A 67 -11.27 10.70 11.91
C SER A 67 -11.99 10.94 13.24
N LEU A 68 -12.99 11.82 13.30
CA LEU A 68 -13.74 12.15 14.52
C LEU A 68 -15.16 11.57 14.54
N LEU A 69 -15.63 10.92 13.47
CA LEU A 69 -17.05 10.59 13.28
C LEU A 69 -17.42 9.12 13.51
N ALA A 70 -16.45 8.21 13.62
CA ALA A 70 -16.78 6.79 13.69
C ALA A 70 -15.99 6.04 14.77
N PRO A 71 -16.52 5.91 16.00
CA PRO A 71 -16.03 4.92 16.95
C PRO A 71 -16.22 3.47 16.46
N ASN A 72 -17.01 3.24 15.39
CA ASN A 72 -17.39 1.91 14.88
C ASN A 72 -16.95 1.63 13.42
N SER A 73 -16.07 2.44 12.82
CA SER A 73 -15.54 2.14 11.48
C SER A 73 -14.43 1.08 11.58
N PRO A 74 -14.54 -0.08 10.88
CA PRO A 74 -13.44 -1.06 10.80
C PRO A 74 -12.16 -0.45 10.19
N ALA A 75 -12.33 0.52 9.28
CA ALA A 75 -11.23 1.28 8.70
C ALA A 75 -10.84 2.42 9.65
N THR A 76 -9.89 2.16 10.54
CA THR A 76 -9.39 3.16 11.49
C THR A 76 -8.30 4.05 10.87
N PRO A 77 -8.23 5.35 11.25
CA PRO A 77 -7.15 6.25 10.81
C PRO A 77 -5.74 5.76 11.15
N LEU A 78 -5.62 4.96 12.20
CA LEU A 78 -4.36 4.36 12.59
C LEU A 78 -3.93 3.26 11.62
N SER A 79 -4.86 2.36 11.23
CA SER A 79 -4.58 1.27 10.28
C SER A 79 -4.11 1.78 8.92
N SER A 80 -4.75 2.82 8.38
CA SER A 80 -4.36 3.44 7.10
C SER A 80 -2.93 3.98 7.12
N ARG A 81 -2.52 4.62 8.24
CA ARG A 81 -1.16 5.15 8.40
C ARG A 81 -0.13 4.04 8.56
N THR A 82 -0.46 2.96 9.27
CA THR A 82 0.41 1.79 9.40
C THR A 82 0.63 1.11 8.04
N PHE A 83 -0.45 0.94 7.26
CA PHE A 83 -0.37 0.42 5.89
C PHE A 83 0.47 1.32 4.97
N GLY A 84 0.29 2.64 5.05
CA GLY A 84 1.10 3.62 4.33
C GLY A 84 2.59 3.51 4.67
N THR A 85 2.94 3.57 5.95
CA THR A 85 4.33 3.46 6.41
C THR A 85 4.96 2.14 5.97
N TRP A 86 4.24 1.02 6.10
CA TRP A 86 4.72 -0.29 5.64
C TRP A 86 4.99 -0.28 4.13
N THR A 87 4.05 0.24 3.34
CA THR A 87 4.18 0.36 1.88
C THR A 87 5.36 1.24 1.48
N LEU A 88 5.60 2.32 2.23
CA LEU A 88 6.74 3.21 2.02
C LEU A 88 8.07 2.50 2.30
N ILE A 89 8.19 1.80 3.43
CA ILE A 89 9.39 1.02 3.77
C ILE A 89 9.69 0.01 2.66
N GLN A 90 8.66 -0.71 2.19
CA GLN A 90 8.83 -1.67 1.10
C GLN A 90 9.23 -1.02 -0.23
N SER A 91 8.73 0.17 -0.52
CA SER A 91 9.13 0.93 -1.71
C SER A 91 10.60 1.35 -1.66
N LEU A 92 11.11 1.74 -0.49
CA LEU A 92 12.51 2.16 -0.33
C LEU A 92 13.47 0.98 -0.49
N VAL A 93 13.14 -0.19 0.08
CA VAL A 93 13.95 -1.41 -0.10
C VAL A 93 14.06 -1.76 -1.59
N ARG A 94 12.94 -1.69 -2.33
CA ARG A 94 12.90 -1.97 -3.78
C ARG A 94 13.68 -0.94 -4.59
N LEU A 95 13.53 0.34 -4.27
CA LEU A 95 14.27 1.43 -4.92
C LEU A 95 15.77 1.23 -4.71
N TYR A 96 16.18 0.94 -3.48
CA TYR A 96 17.59 0.75 -3.15
C TYR A 96 18.18 -0.50 -3.83
N ALA A 97 17.40 -1.59 -3.89
CA ALA A 97 17.77 -2.80 -4.63
C ALA A 97 17.84 -2.57 -6.16
N ALA A 98 16.97 -1.72 -6.72
CA ALA A 98 17.01 -1.39 -8.16
C ALA A 98 18.35 -0.75 -8.57
N TYR A 99 18.92 0.12 -7.72
CA TYR A 99 20.22 0.76 -7.98
C TYR A 99 21.43 -0.10 -7.58
N ASN A 100 21.26 -1.08 -6.70
CA ASN A 100 22.34 -1.92 -6.15
C ASN A 100 22.14 -3.43 -6.45
N ILE A 101 21.54 -3.77 -7.60
CA ILE A 101 21.18 -5.16 -7.91
C ILE A 101 22.40 -6.11 -7.99
N GLY A 102 23.58 -5.56 -8.31
CA GLY A 102 24.83 -6.32 -8.36
C GLY A 102 25.35 -6.75 -6.99
N ASN A 103 24.77 -6.25 -5.90
CA ASN A 103 25.09 -6.69 -4.54
C ASN A 103 24.04 -7.70 -4.07
N GLU A 104 24.50 -8.92 -3.83
CA GLU A 104 23.66 -10.06 -3.43
C GLU A 104 22.83 -9.77 -2.17
N ALA A 105 23.35 -9.02 -1.21
CA ALA A 105 22.65 -8.72 0.04
C ALA A 105 21.37 -7.91 -0.21
N PHE A 106 21.40 -6.92 -1.11
CA PHE A 106 20.23 -6.11 -1.43
C PHE A 106 19.20 -6.86 -2.26
N TYR A 107 19.66 -7.76 -3.15
CA TYR A 107 18.78 -8.65 -3.89
C TYR A 107 18.03 -9.60 -2.93
N GLN A 108 18.74 -10.26 -2.02
CA GLN A 108 18.14 -11.16 -1.03
C GLN A 108 17.17 -10.41 -0.12
N LEU A 109 17.51 -9.18 0.31
CA LEU A 109 16.63 -8.37 1.13
C LEU A 109 15.33 -8.03 0.41
N ALA A 110 15.40 -7.59 -0.85
CA ALA A 110 14.21 -7.32 -1.66
C ALA A 110 13.38 -8.59 -1.92
N PHE A 111 14.04 -9.73 -2.16
CA PHE A 111 13.35 -11.01 -2.34
C PHE A 111 12.62 -11.45 -1.06
N LEU A 112 13.29 -11.35 0.09
CA LEU A 112 12.70 -11.71 1.39
C LEU A 112 11.49 -10.85 1.71
N THR A 113 11.50 -9.56 1.40
CA THR A 113 10.31 -8.74 1.66
C THR A 113 9.13 -9.12 0.77
N TYR A 114 9.36 -9.55 -0.48
CA TYR A 114 8.31 -10.15 -1.30
C TYR A 114 7.83 -11.50 -0.74
N ALA A 115 8.75 -12.34 -0.25
CA ALA A 115 8.41 -13.63 0.35
C ALA A 115 7.54 -13.47 1.61
N VAL A 116 7.89 -12.52 2.49
CA VAL A 116 7.10 -12.20 3.69
C VAL A 116 5.72 -11.66 3.30
N ALA A 117 5.64 -10.74 2.34
CA ALA A 117 4.37 -10.23 1.86
C ALA A 117 3.49 -11.35 1.29
N TRP A 118 4.07 -12.22 0.47
CA TRP A 118 3.37 -13.40 -0.07
C TRP A 118 2.87 -14.32 1.05
N ALA A 119 3.72 -14.66 2.02
CA ALA A 119 3.35 -15.52 3.14
C ALA A 119 2.20 -14.92 3.98
N HIS A 120 2.24 -13.60 4.23
CA HIS A 120 1.19 -12.90 4.98
C HIS A 120 -0.15 -12.88 4.24
N PHE A 121 -0.18 -12.51 2.96
CA PHE A 121 -1.42 -12.55 2.18
C PHE A 121 -1.93 -13.98 1.97
N PHE A 122 -1.03 -14.95 1.86
CA PHE A 122 -1.38 -16.35 1.71
C PHE A 122 -1.95 -16.94 3.01
N SER A 123 -1.45 -16.54 4.19
CA SER A 123 -2.04 -16.95 5.47
C SER A 123 -3.46 -16.40 5.65
N GLU A 124 -3.68 -15.12 5.33
CA GLU A 124 -5.02 -14.52 5.41
C GLU A 124 -6.01 -15.16 4.42
N TRP A 125 -5.55 -15.50 3.21
CA TRP A 125 -6.38 -16.22 2.24
C TRP A 125 -6.85 -17.58 2.77
N LYS A 126 -5.97 -18.31 3.45
CA LYS A 126 -6.30 -19.63 3.99
C LYS A 126 -7.32 -19.55 5.12
N GLU A 127 -7.16 -18.60 6.05
CA GLU A 127 -8.11 -18.38 7.15
C GLU A 127 -9.49 -17.95 6.64
N MET A 128 -9.54 -17.08 5.63
CA MET A 128 -10.80 -16.66 5.00
C MET A 128 -11.44 -17.78 4.19
N GLY A 129 -10.64 -18.64 3.56
CA GLY A 129 -11.11 -19.81 2.82
C GLY A 129 -11.68 -20.90 3.73
N GLU A 130 -11.10 -21.10 4.91
CA GLU A 130 -11.56 -22.10 5.89
C GLU A 130 -12.84 -21.67 6.62
N GLY A 131 -13.06 -20.37 6.84
CA GLY A 131 -14.28 -19.86 7.50
C GLY A 131 -15.57 -19.99 6.69
N LYS A 132 -15.51 -20.39 5.42
CA LYS A 132 -16.67 -20.44 4.50
C LYS A 132 -17.26 -21.85 4.33
N GLY A 133 -16.73 -22.84 5.04
CA GLY A 133 -17.21 -24.23 5.01
C GLY A 133 -17.77 -24.75 6.33
N GLY A 134 -17.98 -23.88 7.33
CA GLY A 134 -18.41 -24.28 8.68
C GLY A 134 -19.86 -23.95 9.07
N ASP A 135 -20.63 -23.27 8.20
CA ASP A 135 -22.02 -22.87 8.45
C ASP A 135 -23.03 -23.67 7.59
N GLU A 136 -22.69 -24.90 7.22
CA GLU A 136 -23.60 -25.86 6.61
C GLU A 136 -23.64 -27.14 7.46
N ASP A 137 -24.25 -27.08 8.65
CA ASP A 137 -24.79 -28.23 9.39
C ASP A 137 -25.87 -27.78 10.39
#